data_AF-A0A2V2R8L2-F1
#
_entry.id   AF-A0A2V2R8L2-F1
#
_cell.length_a   1.000
_cell.length_b   1.000
_cell.length_c   1.000
_cell.angle_alpha   90.00
_cell.angle_beta   90.00
_cell.angle_gamma   90.00
#
_symmetry.space_group_name_H-M   'P 1'
#
loop_
_entity.id
_entity.type
_entity.pdbx_description
1 polymer ?
#
loop_
_entity_poly.entity_id
_entity_poly.type
_entity_poly.pdbx_seq_one_letter_code
_entity_poly.pdbx_strand_id
1 'polypeptide(L)'
;MPVDEQPAKTSAEVDQSYIGELKLIIPVVGVRPDQLRDTFAEARSEGRVHDAIDIPAPQGTPVVAVADGEIAKLFQSVRGGTTIYQYGKDKKMVYYYAHLQRYVDGLTEGKFVRQ
;
A
#
# COMPACT_ATOMS: atom_id res chain seq x y z
N MET A 1 27.47 0.43 -37.67
CA MET A 1 26.41 -0.43 -37.12
C MET A 1 25.97 0.19 -35.80
N PRO A 2 24.82 0.88 -35.72
CA PRO A 2 24.29 1.28 -34.43
C PRO A 2 23.55 0.09 -33.82
N VAL A 3 23.78 -0.14 -32.53
CA VAL A 3 23.07 -1.13 -31.71
C VAL A 3 21.66 -0.61 -31.43
N ASP A 4 20.64 -1.40 -31.75
CA ASP A 4 19.26 -1.14 -31.34
C ASP A 4 19.15 -1.34 -29.82
N GLU A 5 19.25 -0.24 -29.07
CA GLU A 5 18.91 -0.21 -27.66
C GLU A 5 17.39 -0.01 -27.53
N GLN A 6 16.67 -1.11 -27.31
CA GLN A 6 15.23 -1.07 -27.07
C GLN A 6 14.96 -0.33 -25.76
N PRO A 7 14.15 0.75 -25.77
CA PRO A 7 13.83 1.46 -24.55
C PRO A 7 12.98 0.55 -23.64
N ALA A 8 13.37 0.47 -22.37
CA ALA A 8 12.57 -0.20 -21.35
C ALA A 8 11.17 0.44 -21.30
N LYS A 9 10.13 -0.35 -21.49
CA LYS A 9 8.74 0.13 -21.49
C LYS A 9 8.43 0.80 -20.15
N THR A 10 8.16 2.09 -20.19
CA THR A 10 7.76 2.91 -19.04
C THR A 10 6.46 2.37 -18.44
N SER A 11 6.44 2.22 -17.11
CA SER A 11 5.36 1.69 -16.26
C SER A 11 4.05 2.51 -16.24
N ALA A 12 3.76 3.29 -17.28
CA ALA A 12 2.64 4.25 -17.32
C ALA A 12 1.32 3.66 -17.83
N GLU A 13 1.30 2.42 -18.32
CA GLU A 13 0.09 1.64 -18.61
C GLU A 13 -0.08 0.54 -17.55
N VAL A 14 -0.12 0.90 -16.27
CA VAL A 14 -0.90 0.06 -15.36
C VAL A 14 -2.31 0.10 -15.92
N ASP A 15 -2.71 -1.01 -16.54
CA ASP A 15 -3.98 -1.16 -17.23
C ASP A 15 -5.11 -0.58 -16.35
N GLN A 16 -5.71 0.53 -16.78
CA GLN A 16 -6.75 1.18 -15.96
C GLN A 16 -7.94 0.24 -15.73
N SER A 17 -8.14 -0.73 -16.63
CA SER A 17 -9.13 -1.80 -16.43
C SER A 17 -8.76 -2.68 -15.24
N TYR A 18 -7.48 -3.00 -15.06
CA TYR A 18 -6.98 -3.77 -13.93
C TYR A 18 -7.24 -3.04 -12.60
N ILE A 19 -6.99 -1.73 -12.52
CA ILE A 19 -7.31 -0.95 -11.31
C ILE A 19 -8.83 -0.94 -11.06
N GLY A 20 -9.65 -0.81 -12.11
CA GLY A 20 -11.11 -0.86 -12.00
C GLY A 20 -11.67 -2.20 -11.53
N GLU A 21 -10.94 -3.31 -11.74
CA GLU A 21 -11.31 -4.65 -11.26
C GLU A 21 -10.87 -4.91 -9.82
N LEU A 22 -9.95 -4.12 -9.26
CA LEU A 22 -9.50 -4.28 -7.88
C LEU A 22 -10.64 -3.95 -6.92
N LYS A 23 -11.12 -4.99 -6.23
CA LYS A 23 -12.04 -4.83 -5.10
C LYS A 23 -11.21 -4.57 -3.85
N LEU A 24 -10.89 -3.30 -3.63
CA LEU A 24 -10.17 -2.83 -2.45
C LEU A 24 -11.15 -2.43 -1.35
N ILE A 25 -10.90 -2.87 -0.12
CA ILE A 25 -11.60 -2.36 1.06
C ILE A 25 -10.80 -1.23 1.73
N ILE A 26 -11.46 -0.40 2.52
CA ILE A 26 -10.74 0.58 3.36
C ILE A 26 -10.03 -0.20 4.47
N PRO A 27 -8.69 -0.08 4.59
CA PRO A 27 -7.93 -0.93 5.50
C PRO A 27 -8.11 -0.57 6.98
N VAL A 28 -8.73 0.56 7.31
CA VAL A 28 -8.94 1.00 8.69
C VAL A 28 -10.39 0.75 9.11
N VAL A 29 -10.58 -0.13 10.09
CA VAL A 29 -11.93 -0.52 10.56
C VAL A 29 -12.65 0.70 11.13
N GLY A 30 -13.87 0.96 10.64
CA GLY A 30 -14.72 2.06 11.08
C GLY A 30 -14.55 3.36 10.30
N VAL A 31 -13.58 3.45 9.38
CA VAL A 31 -13.43 4.57 8.46
C VAL A 31 -14.31 4.34 7.22
N ARG A 32 -15.11 5.33 6.87
CA ARG A 32 -15.96 5.32 5.67
C ARG A 32 -15.29 6.04 4.49
N PRO A 33 -15.72 5.77 3.24
CA PRO A 33 -15.17 6.44 2.06
C PRO A 33 -15.27 7.97 2.11
N ASP A 34 -16.34 8.52 2.70
CA ASP A 34 -16.55 9.97 2.86
C ASP A 34 -15.54 10.65 3.81
N GLN A 35 -14.80 9.86 4.58
CA GLN A 35 -13.80 10.35 5.53
C GLN A 35 -12.37 10.29 4.96
N LEU A 36 -12.20 9.68 3.78
CA LEU A 36 -10.91 9.64 3.10
C LEU A 36 -10.64 11.00 2.47
N ARG A 37 -9.46 11.54 2.74
CA ARG A 37 -8.96 12.74 2.10
C ARG A 37 -7.86 12.35 1.12
N ASP A 38 -7.97 12.80 -0.12
CA ASP A 38 -6.87 12.61 -1.07
C ASP A 38 -5.70 13.50 -0.67
N THR A 39 -4.66 12.87 -0.14
CA THR A 39 -3.38 13.49 0.21
C THR A 39 -2.24 12.95 -0.66
N PHE A 40 -2.54 12.21 -1.74
CA PHE A 40 -1.56 11.51 -2.56
C PHE A 40 -0.64 12.48 -3.34
N ALA A 41 -1.13 13.66 -3.69
CA ALA A 41 -0.33 14.70 -4.32
C ALA A 41 0.00 15.85 -3.38
N GLU A 42 -0.38 15.75 -2.10
CA GLU A 42 -0.20 16.86 -1.16
C GLU A 42 1.26 16.97 -0.78
N ALA A 43 1.89 18.09 -1.19
CA ALA A 43 3.26 18.39 -0.85
C ALA A 43 3.37 18.58 0.67
N ARG A 44 4.19 17.76 1.33
CA ARG A 44 4.63 18.11 2.69
C ARG A 44 5.64 19.25 2.58
N SER A 45 5.60 20.18 3.54
CA SER A 45 6.61 21.24 3.65
C SER A 45 8.01 20.63 3.52
N GLU A 46 8.88 21.28 2.74
CA GLU A 46 10.20 20.82 2.25
C GLU A 46 10.25 20.13 0.86
N GLY A 47 9.16 20.12 0.08
CA GLY A 47 9.21 19.70 -1.34
C GLY A 47 9.21 18.19 -1.56
N ARG A 48 8.70 17.43 -0.59
CA ARG A 48 8.49 15.97 -0.71
C ARG A 48 7.08 15.68 -1.21
N VAL A 49 6.99 14.84 -2.23
CA VAL A 49 5.72 14.25 -2.69
C VAL A 49 5.32 13.15 -1.72
N HIS A 50 4.05 13.09 -1.37
CA HIS A 50 3.50 12.09 -0.47
C HIS A 50 2.81 10.99 -1.27
N ASP A 51 3.54 9.94 -1.66
CA ASP A 51 3.01 8.85 -2.51
C ASP A 51 2.00 7.91 -1.78
N ALA A 52 1.23 8.42 -0.82
CA ALA A 52 0.28 7.67 -0.01
C ALA A 52 -0.90 8.53 0.47
N ILE A 53 -1.93 7.88 1.00
CA ILE A 53 -3.05 8.54 1.68
C ILE A 53 -2.91 8.32 3.19
N ASP A 54 -2.99 9.41 3.96
CA ASP A 54 -3.03 9.32 5.42
C ASP A 54 -4.49 9.16 5.89
N ILE A 55 -4.77 8.08 6.63
CA ILE A 55 -6.10 7.82 7.19
C ILE A 55 -6.06 8.05 8.71
N PRO A 56 -6.60 9.17 9.23
CA PRO A 56 -6.58 9.43 10.66
C PRO A 56 -7.58 8.53 11.40
N ALA A 57 -7.10 7.82 12.42
CA ALA A 57 -7.92 6.99 13.28
C ALA A 57 -7.39 6.95 14.72
N PRO A 58 -8.23 6.65 15.73
CA PRO A 58 -7.77 6.45 17.10
C PRO A 58 -6.66 5.39 17.20
N GLN A 59 -5.73 5.56 18.13
CA GLN A 59 -4.68 4.58 18.38
C GLN A 59 -5.29 3.21 18.74
N GLY A 60 -4.72 2.14 18.18
CA GLY A 60 -5.21 0.77 18.39
C GLY A 60 -6.37 0.37 17.46
N THR A 61 -6.79 1.25 16.53
CA THR A 61 -7.79 0.88 15.52
C THR A 61 -7.25 -0.30 14.67
N PRO A 62 -8.02 -1.39 14.52
CA PRO A 62 -7.60 -2.52 13.70
C PRO A 62 -7.37 -2.12 12.24
N VAL A 63 -6.24 -2.56 11.70
CA VAL A 63 -5.92 -2.45 10.27
C VAL A 63 -6.05 -3.82 9.63
N VAL A 64 -6.85 -3.92 8.57
CA VAL A 64 -7.11 -5.14 7.80
C VAL A 64 -6.45 -5.07 6.43
N ALA A 65 -6.27 -6.22 5.80
CA ALA A 65 -5.71 -6.31 4.46
C ALA A 65 -6.69 -5.68 3.45
N VAL A 66 -6.22 -4.71 2.68
CA VAL A 66 -6.99 -4.00 1.63
C VAL A 66 -7.52 -4.96 0.56
N ALA A 67 -6.83 -6.08 0.34
CA ALA A 67 -7.16 -7.11 -0.63
C ALA A 67 -6.57 -8.46 -0.19
N ASP A 68 -6.98 -9.54 -0.85
CA ASP A 68 -6.33 -10.85 -0.73
C ASP A 68 -4.90 -10.80 -1.27
N GLY A 69 -3.95 -11.41 -0.55
CA GLY A 69 -2.57 -11.33 -0.95
C GLY A 69 -1.57 -11.98 0.00
N GLU A 70 -0.29 -11.72 -0.23
CA GLU A 70 0.82 -12.29 0.53
C GLU A 70 1.58 -11.18 1.27
N ILE A 71 1.93 -11.39 2.53
CA ILE A 71 2.81 -10.50 3.28
C ILE A 71 4.22 -10.61 2.70
N ALA A 72 4.62 -9.60 1.94
CA ALA A 72 5.91 -9.54 1.29
C ALA A 72 7.04 -9.30 2.29
N LYS A 73 6.82 -8.34 3.21
CA LYS A 73 7.85 -7.89 4.14
C LYS A 73 7.25 -7.25 5.38
N LEU A 74 7.81 -7.57 6.53
CA LEU A 74 7.54 -6.89 7.79
C LEU A 74 8.77 -6.07 8.15
N PHE A 75 8.61 -4.77 8.35
CA PHE A 75 9.77 -3.89 8.51
C PHE A 75 9.56 -2.85 9.61
N GLN A 76 10.63 -2.53 10.32
CA GLN A 76 10.65 -1.46 11.31
C GLN A 76 11.47 -0.30 10.74
N SER A 77 10.78 0.79 10.41
CA SER A 77 11.37 1.99 9.84
C SER A 77 11.52 3.07 10.91
N VAL A 78 12.65 3.79 10.90
CA VAL A 78 12.88 4.92 11.82
C VAL A 78 11.79 6.00 11.69
N ARG A 79 11.29 6.22 10.47
CA ARG A 79 10.25 7.23 10.20
C ARG A 79 8.85 6.62 10.09
N GLY A 80 8.74 5.41 9.55
CA GLY A 80 7.47 4.72 9.33
C GLY A 80 6.96 3.91 10.52
N GLY A 81 7.79 3.72 11.55
CA GLY A 81 7.48 2.81 12.66
C GLY A 81 7.34 1.37 12.17
N THR A 82 6.28 0.70 12.63
CA THR A 82 5.92 -0.65 12.20
C THR A 82 5.25 -0.60 10.83
N THR A 83 5.83 -1.27 9.83
CA THR A 83 5.36 -1.24 8.43
C THR A 83 5.19 -2.61 7.80
N ILE A 84 4.23 -2.73 6.88
CA ILE A 84 3.94 -3.97 6.15
C ILE A 84 3.97 -3.65 4.65
N TYR A 85 4.64 -4.51 3.90
CA TYR A 85 4.45 -4.63 2.46
C TYR A 85 3.63 -5.89 2.19
N GLN A 86 2.56 -5.73 1.43
CA GLN A 86 1.69 -6.82 1.00
C GLN A 86 1.63 -6.84 -0.53
N TYR A 87 1.86 -8.00 -1.15
CA TYR A 87 1.53 -8.21 -2.55
C TYR A 87 0.06 -8.53 -2.70
N GLY A 88 -0.60 -8.00 -3.73
CA GLY A 88 -1.89 -8.53 -4.18
C GLY A 88 -1.76 -9.99 -4.66
N LYS A 89 -2.89 -10.68 -4.81
CA LYS A 89 -2.93 -12.11 -5.21
C LYS A 89 -2.12 -12.43 -6.48
N ASP A 90 -2.08 -11.52 -7.44
CA ASP A 90 -1.32 -11.65 -8.69
C ASP A 90 0.06 -10.97 -8.66
N LYS A 91 0.45 -10.42 -7.50
CA LYS A 91 1.71 -9.71 -7.24
C LYS A 91 1.98 -8.51 -8.17
N LYS A 92 0.96 -7.98 -8.86
CA LYS A 92 1.10 -6.78 -9.69
C LYS A 92 1.06 -5.50 -8.86
N MET A 93 0.33 -5.51 -7.74
CA MET A 93 0.23 -4.40 -6.80
C MET A 93 0.95 -4.70 -5.50
N VAL A 94 1.52 -3.64 -4.93
CA VAL A 94 2.09 -3.64 -3.58
C VAL A 94 1.30 -2.65 -2.73
N TYR A 95 0.74 -3.14 -1.63
CA TYR A 95 0.08 -2.34 -0.62
C TYR A 95 1.05 -2.09 0.53
N TYR A 96 1.23 -0.82 0.87
CA TYR A 96 2.13 -0.38 1.91
C TYR A 96 1.34 0.17 3.08
N TYR A 97 1.59 -0.40 4.27
CA TYR A 97 1.00 0.04 5.53
C TYR A 97 2.11 0.58 6.41
N ALA A 98 1.90 1.75 7.01
CA ALA A 98 2.85 2.37 7.92
C ALA A 98 2.18 2.86 9.20
N HIS A 99 2.99 3.28 10.17
CA HIS A 99 2.53 3.83 11.44
C HIS A 99 1.66 2.88 12.26
N LEU A 100 1.85 1.57 12.08
CA LEU A 100 1.14 0.56 12.85
C LEU A 100 1.65 0.55 14.30
N GLN A 101 0.77 0.27 15.24
CA GLN A 101 1.15 0.12 16.64
C GLN A 101 1.87 -1.22 16.90
N ARG A 102 1.35 -2.30 16.31
CA ARG A 102 1.93 -3.66 16.39
C ARG A 102 1.44 -4.52 15.24
N TYR A 103 2.13 -5.63 14.98
CA TYR A 103 1.59 -6.72 14.17
C TYR A 103 0.64 -7.59 14.99
N VAL A 104 -0.28 -8.27 14.31
CA VAL A 104 -1.03 -9.38 14.91
C VAL A 104 -0.09 -10.55 15.20
N ASP A 105 -0.36 -11.27 16.28
CA ASP A 105 0.47 -12.39 16.70
C ASP A 105 0.49 -13.49 15.62
N GLY A 106 1.68 -14.01 15.31
CA GLY A 106 1.87 -15.00 14.25
C GLY A 106 1.74 -14.44 12.82
N LEU A 107 1.84 -13.12 12.63
CA LEU A 107 2.08 -12.54 11.32
C LEU A 107 3.54 -12.76 10.91
N THR A 108 3.76 -13.34 9.74
CA THR A 108 5.10 -13.61 9.20
C THR A 108 5.15 -13.24 7.72
N GLU A 109 6.34 -12.97 7.22
CA GLU A 109 6.59 -12.86 5.78
C GLU A 109 6.20 -14.18 5.08
N GLY A 110 5.70 -14.09 3.86
CA GLY A 110 5.17 -15.21 3.08
C GLY A 110 3.76 -15.68 3.50
N LYS A 111 3.18 -15.12 4.57
CA LYS A 111 1.82 -15.48 5.00
C LYS A 111 0.78 -14.93 4.02
N PHE A 112 -0.14 -15.78 3.58
CA PHE A 112 -1.28 -15.34 2.80
C PHE A 112 -2.38 -14.77 3.71
N VAL A 113 -2.88 -13.58 3.38
CA VAL A 113 -3.94 -12.85 4.07
C VAL A 113 -5.15 -12.68 3.16
N ARG A 114 -6.33 -12.58 3.75
CA ARG A 114 -7.59 -12.31 3.05
C ARG A 114 -8.23 -11.05 3.61
N GLN A 115 -8.93 -10.33 2.75
CA GLN A 115 -9.76 -9.18 3.14
C GLN A 115 -10.95 -9.61 4.02
#